data_AF-A0A7W1UHN7-F1
#
_entry.id   AF-A0A7W1UHN7-F1
#
_cell.length_a   1.000
_cell.length_b   1.000
_cell.length_c   1.000
_cell.angle_alpha   90.00
_cell.angle_beta   90.00
_cell.angle_gamma   90.00
#
_symmetry.space_group_name_H-M   'P 1'
#
loop_
_entity.id
_entity.type
_entity.pdbx_description
1 polymer ?
#
loop_
_entity_poly.entity_id
_entity_poly.type
_entity_poly.pdbx_seq_one_letter_code
_entity_poly.pdbx_strand_id
1 'polypeptide(L)'
;TFMLIIGMASIGLPGTNGFIGEFLILLGVFQAWWLYGAFAVTGIIFAAAYFLWFYERAIFGPLKDTMPAVIKDLNSREWAIGVALSVMIFWIGIYPSPFLRMINGSVQEVVDRLHPGMATAHHRDSLLSAEVTGN
;
A
#
# COMPACT_ATOMS: atom_id res chain seq x y z
N THR A 1 11.91 -18.80 0.14
CA THR A 1 11.49 -17.99 -1.03
C THR A 1 10.19 -17.23 -0.80
N PHE A 2 9.06 -17.88 -0.48
CA PHE A 2 7.80 -17.17 -0.24
C PHE A 2 7.87 -16.12 0.88
N MET A 3 8.58 -16.42 1.97
CA MET A 3 8.79 -15.47 3.07
C MET A 3 9.49 -14.18 2.61
N LEU A 4 10.47 -14.29 1.70
CA LEU A 4 11.11 -13.13 1.11
C LEU A 4 10.12 -12.35 0.25
N ILE A 5 9.41 -13.01 -0.68
CA ILE A 5 8.45 -12.33 -1.58
C ILE A 5 7.38 -11.58 -0.79
N ILE A 6 6.75 -12.25 0.18
CA ILE A 6 5.70 -11.66 1.01
C ILE A 6 6.28 -10.54 1.89
N GLY A 7 7.46 -10.75 2.49
CA GLY A 7 8.10 -9.73 3.31
C GLY A 7 8.53 -8.50 2.52
N MET A 8 9.07 -8.68 1.31
CA MET A 8 9.38 -7.57 0.39
C MET A 8 8.12 -6.81 -0.04
N ALA A 9 6.99 -7.49 -0.16
CA ALA A 9 5.70 -6.85 -0.40
C ALA A 9 5.21 -6.03 0.79
N SER A 10 5.45 -6.52 2.01
CA SER A 10 5.08 -5.84 3.25
C SER A 10 5.89 -4.56 3.51
N ILE A 11 7.13 -4.47 3.04
CA ILE A 11 7.94 -3.24 3.16
C ILE A 11 7.75 -2.26 1.99
N GLY A 12 6.83 -2.56 1.07
CA GLY A 12 6.55 -1.68 -0.05
C GLY A 12 7.63 -1.68 -1.14
N LEU A 13 8.21 -2.84 -1.50
CA LEU A 13 9.09 -2.90 -2.67
C LEU A 13 8.31 -2.48 -3.94
N PRO A 14 8.89 -1.63 -4.82
CA PRO A 14 8.30 -1.32 -6.12
C PRO A 14 7.86 -2.57 -6.89
N GLY A 15 6.64 -2.53 -7.44
CA GLY A 15 6.03 -3.65 -8.15
C GLY A 15 5.24 -4.62 -7.26
N THR A 16 5.16 -4.35 -5.95
CA THR A 16 4.29 -5.07 -5.01
C THR A 16 3.06 -4.23 -4.65
N ASN A 17 2.03 -4.89 -4.11
CA ASN A 17 0.79 -4.23 -3.73
C ASN A 17 0.97 -3.18 -2.61
N GLY A 18 1.87 -3.42 -1.64
CA GLY A 18 2.13 -2.51 -0.53
C GLY A 18 2.69 -1.17 -0.97
N PHE A 19 3.58 -1.18 -1.99
CA PHE A 19 4.20 0.03 -2.51
C PHE A 19 3.18 1.03 -3.07
N ILE A 20 2.21 0.56 -3.85
CA ILE A 20 1.19 1.43 -4.45
C ILE A 20 0.39 2.19 -3.39
N GLY A 21 0.04 1.51 -2.29
CA GLY A 21 -0.72 2.12 -1.20
C GLY A 21 0.09 3.18 -0.47
N GLU A 22 1.31 2.83 -0.06
CA GLU A 22 2.20 3.75 0.64
C GLU A 22 2.60 4.95 -0.22
N PHE A 23 2.85 4.73 -1.51
CA PHE A 23 3.18 5.79 -2.46
C PHE A 23 2.04 6.80 -2.60
N LEU A 24 0.79 6.33 -2.73
CA LEU A 24 -0.38 7.22 -2.82
C LEU A 24 -0.61 7.99 -1.51
N ILE A 25 -0.38 7.36 -0.36
CA ILE A 25 -0.45 8.02 0.95
C ILE A 25 0.61 9.13 1.04
N LEU A 26 1.86 8.83 0.69
CA LEU A 26 2.93 9.82 0.68
C LEU A 26 2.60 10.98 -0.26
N LEU A 27 2.14 10.70 -1.48
CA LEU A 27 1.77 11.73 -2.45
C LEU A 27 0.69 12.67 -1.87
N GLY A 28 -0.34 12.12 -1.22
CA GLY A 28 -1.39 12.89 -0.56
C GLY A 28 -0.87 13.74 0.61
N VAL A 29 -0.02 13.17 1.46
CA VAL A 29 0.56 13.88 2.60
C VAL A 29 1.50 14.99 2.14
N PHE A 30 2.33 14.76 1.11
CA PHE A 30 3.21 15.79 0.56
C PHE A 30 2.45 16.98 -0.04
N GLN A 31 1.28 16.73 -0.66
CA GLN A 31 0.41 17.80 -1.14
C GLN A 31 -0.23 18.59 0.00
N ALA A 32 -0.59 17.91 1.10
CA ALA A 32 -1.13 18.59 2.27
C ALA A 32 -0.05 19.40 2.99
N TRP A 33 0.99 18.73 3.50
CA TRP A 33 2.01 19.30 4.39
C TRP A 33 3.34 18.54 4.25
N TRP A 34 4.34 19.19 3.66
CA TRP A 34 5.64 18.58 3.35
C TRP A 34 6.39 18.01 4.57
N LEU A 35 6.26 18.63 5.74
CA LEU A 35 6.97 18.21 6.95
C LEU A 35 6.49 16.85 7.44
N TYR A 36 5.18 16.59 7.42
CA TYR A 36 4.63 15.26 7.73
C TYR A 36 5.02 14.23 6.69
N GLY A 37 5.12 14.63 5.41
CA GLY A 37 5.63 13.78 4.35
C GLY A 37 7.07 13.32 4.62
N ALA A 38 7.94 14.22 5.06
CA ALA A 38 9.31 13.90 5.44
C ALA A 38 9.36 12.88 6.59
N PHE A 39 8.56 13.06 7.65
CA PHE A 39 8.46 12.08 8.74
C PHE A 39 7.96 10.73 8.26
N ALA A 40 6.94 10.69 7.38
CA ALA A 40 6.43 9.44 6.84
C ALA A 40 7.49 8.66 6.05
N VAL A 41 8.28 9.35 5.20
CA VAL A 41 9.39 8.74 4.46
C VAL A 41 10.45 8.16 5.40
N THR A 42 10.81 8.88 6.47
CA THR A 42 11.77 8.33 7.47
C THR A 42 11.23 7.06 8.15
N GLY A 43 9.92 6.97 8.39
CA GLY A 43 9.28 5.77 8.93
C GLY A 43 9.42 4.56 8.00
N ILE A 44 9.24 4.77 6.69
CA ILE A 44 9.41 3.73 5.67
C ILE A 44 10.86 3.23 5.63
N ILE A 45 11.83 4.13 5.71
CA ILE A 45 13.25 3.75 5.75
C ILE A 45 13.55 2.87 6.97
N PHE A 46 13.05 3.25 8.16
CA PHE A 46 13.22 2.44 9.36
C PHE A 46 12.49 1.08 9.28
N ALA A 47 11.30 1.04 8.69
CA ALA A 47 10.56 -0.21 8.49
C ALA A 47 11.34 -1.18 7.59
N ALA A 48 11.88 -0.69 6.47
CA ALA A 48 12.70 -1.48 5.55
C ALA A 48 14.01 -1.96 6.21
N ALA A 49 14.70 -1.08 6.95
CA ALA A 49 15.92 -1.42 7.67
C ALA A 49 15.68 -2.51 8.74
N TYR A 50 14.61 -2.36 9.53
CA TYR A 50 14.24 -3.35 10.53
C TYR A 50 13.88 -4.70 9.90
N PHE A 51 13.12 -4.69 8.80
CA PHE A 51 12.75 -5.91 8.09
C PHE A 51 13.97 -6.64 7.53
N LEU A 52 14.91 -5.93 6.89
CA LEU A 52 16.13 -6.53 6.36
C LEU A 52 16.97 -7.16 7.47
N TRP A 53 17.15 -6.44 8.58
CA TRP A 53 17.84 -6.95 9.76
C TRP A 53 17.15 -8.20 10.33
N PHE A 54 15.81 -8.18 10.42
CA PHE A 54 15.02 -9.33 10.86
C PHE A 54 15.17 -10.52 9.91
N TYR A 55 15.04 -10.29 8.60
CA TYR A 55 15.12 -11.32 7.58
C TYR A 55 16.49 -12.02 7.59
N GLU A 56 17.57 -11.24 7.71
CA GLU A 56 18.92 -11.76 7.83
C GLU A 56 19.02 -12.72 9.02
N ARG A 57 18.55 -12.29 10.18
CA ARG A 57 18.67 -13.05 11.42
C ARG A 57 17.72 -14.24 11.49
N ALA A 58 16.56 -14.17 10.84
CA ALA A 58 15.57 -15.23 10.82
C ALA A 58 15.93 -16.36 9.84
N ILE A 59 16.52 -16.02 8.68
CA ILE A 59 16.82 -16.99 7.62
C ILE A 59 18.28 -17.43 7.62
N PHE A 60 19.23 -16.52 7.87
CA PHE A 60 20.66 -16.80 7.84
C PHE A 60 21.30 -16.88 9.24
N GLY A 61 20.49 -16.75 10.30
CA GLY A 61 20.97 -16.90 11.68
C GLY A 61 21.44 -18.34 12.00
N PRO A 62 22.30 -18.50 13.02
CA PRO A 62 22.77 -19.82 13.43
C PRO A 62 21.61 -20.66 13.98
N LEU A 63 21.63 -21.96 13.68
CA LEU A 63 20.68 -22.91 14.26
C LEU A 63 20.90 -22.99 15.78
N LYS A 64 19.82 -22.88 16.55
CA LYS A 64 19.88 -23.05 18.01
C LYS A 64 20.00 -24.53 18.34
N ASP A 65 20.79 -24.88 19.36
CA ASP A 65 21.04 -26.27 19.79
C ASP A 65 19.77 -27.04 20.21
N THR A 66 18.65 -26.35 20.44
CA THR A 66 17.36 -26.93 20.79
C THR A 66 16.46 -27.24 19.59
N MET A 67 16.91 -27.00 18.36
CA MET A 67 16.10 -27.21 17.16
C MET A 67 16.17 -28.69 16.72
N PRO A 68 15.03 -29.33 16.43
CA PRO A 68 15.04 -30.71 15.94
C PRO A 68 15.84 -30.81 14.64
N ALA A 69 16.66 -31.86 14.52
CA ALA A 69 17.55 -32.08 13.37
C ALA A 69 16.81 -32.22 12.02
N VAL A 70 15.50 -32.45 12.04
CA VAL A 70 14.64 -32.54 10.87
C VAL A 70 13.49 -31.55 11.02
N ILE A 71 13.55 -30.46 10.25
CA ILE A 71 12.41 -29.56 10.05
C ILE A 71 11.61 -30.13 8.88
N LYS A 72 10.29 -30.27 9.07
CA LYS A 72 9.40 -30.75 8.02
C LYS A 72 9.27 -29.67 6.93
N ASP A 73 9.53 -30.06 5.68
CA ASP A 73 9.34 -29.19 4.53
C ASP A 73 7.87 -28.82 4.29
N LEU A 74 7.68 -27.78 3.48
CA LEU A 74 6.35 -27.27 3.13
C LEU A 74 5.49 -28.34 2.45
N ASN A 75 4.24 -28.43 2.89
CA ASN A 75 3.25 -29.30 2.25
C ASN A 75 2.76 -28.67 0.93
N SER A 76 2.28 -29.50 0.00
CA SER A 76 1.72 -29.08 -1.29
C SER A 76 0.62 -28.02 -1.16
N ARG A 77 -0.22 -28.12 -0.12
CA ARG A 77 -1.23 -27.11 0.22
C ARG A 77 -0.61 -25.76 0.61
N GLU A 78 0.43 -25.76 1.43
CA GLU A 78 1.11 -24.54 1.88
C GLU A 78 1.79 -23.85 0.71
N TRP A 79 2.38 -24.65 -0.18
CA TRP A 79 2.96 -24.16 -1.43
C TRP A 79 1.91 -23.51 -2.33
N ALA A 80 0.74 -24.13 -2.51
CA ALA A 80 -0.35 -23.57 -3.31
C ALA A 80 -0.83 -22.22 -2.77
N ILE A 81 -0.94 -22.08 -1.44
CA ILE A 81 -1.29 -20.82 -0.78
C ILE A 81 -0.19 -19.77 -1.01
N GLY A 82 1.09 -20.14 -0.83
CA GLY A 82 2.21 -19.24 -1.04
C GLY A 82 2.29 -18.70 -2.47
N VAL A 83 2.03 -19.55 -3.47
CA VAL A 83 1.97 -19.15 -4.88
C VAL A 83 0.78 -18.24 -5.15
N ALA A 84 -0.43 -18.59 -4.70
CA ALA A 84 -1.62 -17.79 -4.92
C ALA A 84 -1.48 -16.36 -4.34
N LEU A 85 -0.93 -16.25 -3.12
CA LEU A 85 -0.64 -14.95 -2.50
C LEU A 85 0.40 -14.16 -3.28
N SER A 86 1.49 -14.82 -3.70
CA SER A 86 2.56 -14.17 -4.46
C SER A 86 2.04 -13.61 -5.79
N VAL A 87 1.17 -14.36 -6.49
CA VAL A 87 0.54 -13.91 -7.74
C VAL A 87 -0.32 -12.66 -7.50
N MET A 88 -1.14 -12.66 -6.44
CA MET A 88 -1.96 -11.48 -6.10
C MET A 88 -1.13 -10.25 -5.75
N ILE A 89 -0.02 -10.43 -5.04
CA ILE A 89 0.92 -9.35 -4.69
C ILE A 89 1.41 -8.64 -5.95
N PHE A 90 1.91 -9.40 -6.92
CA PHE A 90 2.44 -8.83 -8.17
C PHE A 90 1.33 -8.30 -9.09
N TRP A 91 0.18 -8.99 -9.15
CA TRP A 91 -0.92 -8.54 -9.99
C TRP A 91 -1.42 -7.15 -9.57
N ILE A 92 -1.68 -6.96 -8.27
CA ILE A 92 -2.14 -5.67 -7.74
C ILE A 92 -1.02 -4.62 -7.84
N GLY A 93 0.24 -5.01 -7.57
CA GLY A 93 1.38 -4.10 -7.65
C GLY A 93 1.66 -3.55 -9.05
N ILE A 94 1.51 -4.39 -10.09
CA ILE A 94 1.74 -3.99 -11.49
C ILE A 94 0.50 -3.30 -12.07
N TYR A 95 -0.71 -3.76 -11.73
CA TYR A 95 -1.96 -3.22 -12.28
C TYR A 95 -2.96 -2.83 -11.17
N PRO A 96 -2.74 -1.69 -10.48
CA PRO A 96 -3.59 -1.26 -9.37
C PRO A 96 -4.93 -0.63 -9.83
N SER A 97 -5.06 -0.27 -11.10
CA SER A 97 -6.19 0.53 -11.62
C SER A 97 -7.59 -0.02 -11.27
N PRO A 98 -7.88 -1.33 -11.38
CA PRO A 98 -9.20 -1.87 -11.06
C PRO A 98 -9.59 -1.64 -9.59
N PHE A 99 -8.65 -1.83 -8.67
CA PHE A 99 -8.85 -1.66 -7.25
C PHE A 99 -9.04 -0.19 -6.89
N LEU A 100 -8.23 0.70 -7.48
CA LEU A 100 -8.36 2.15 -7.26
C LEU A 100 -9.71 2.67 -7.76
N ARG A 101 -10.16 2.25 -8.94
CA ARG A 101 -11.47 2.65 -9.48
C ARG A 101 -12.64 2.25 -8.57
N MET A 102 -12.53 1.09 -7.93
CA MET A 102 -13.56 0.60 -7.00
C MET A 102 -13.68 1.47 -5.74
N ILE A 103 -12.55 1.99 -5.23
CA ILE A 103 -12.52 2.75 -3.97
C ILE A 103 -12.70 4.26 -4.21
N ASN A 104 -12.31 4.78 -5.39
CA ASN A 104 -12.35 6.21 -5.73
C ASN A 104 -13.71 6.87 -5.46
N GLY A 105 -14.82 6.22 -5.84
CA GLY A 105 -16.15 6.80 -5.64
C GLY A 105 -16.50 7.01 -4.16
N SER A 106 -16.21 6.02 -3.32
CA SER A 106 -16.44 6.12 -1.86
C SER A 106 -15.49 7.11 -1.19
N VAL A 107 -14.23 7.19 -1.64
CA VAL A 107 -13.24 8.14 -1.10
C VAL A 107 -13.60 9.57 -1.44
N GLN A 108 -14.03 9.85 -2.67
CA GLN A 108 -14.45 11.20 -3.08
C GLN A 108 -15.60 11.73 -2.23
N GLU A 109 -16.62 10.91 -2.00
CA GLU A 109 -17.74 11.27 -1.12
C GLU A 109 -17.28 11.63 0.31
N VAL A 110 -16.29 10.92 0.86
CA VAL A 110 -15.74 11.23 2.18
C VAL A 110 -14.94 12.53 2.17
N VAL A 111 -14.14 12.76 1.12
CA VAL A 111 -13.36 13.99 0.96
C VAL A 111 -14.28 15.21 0.85
N ASP A 112 -15.35 15.13 0.06
CA ASP A 112 -16.30 16.22 -0.15
C ASP A 112 -17.01 16.63 1.14
N ARG A 113 -17.34 15.66 2.00
CA ARG A 113 -17.94 15.90 3.32
C ARG A 113 -16.98 16.60 4.29
N LEU A 114 -15.70 16.27 4.24
CA LEU A 114 -14.68 16.84 5.12
C LEU A 114 -14.19 18.21 4.65
N HIS A 115 -14.38 18.55 3.38
CA HIS A 115 -14.07 19.84 2.77
C HIS A 115 -15.33 20.60 2.32
N PRO A 116 -16.20 21.07 3.26
CA PRO A 116 -17.46 21.74 2.91
C PRO A 116 -17.32 23.03 2.07
N GLY A 117 -16.11 23.63 2.03
CA GLY A 117 -15.78 24.75 1.16
C GLY A 117 -15.69 24.42 -0.34
N MET A 118 -15.48 23.15 -0.71
CA MET A 118 -15.50 22.70 -2.12
C MET A 118 -16.92 22.39 -2.60
N ALA A 119 -17.77 21.83 -1.71
CA ALA A 119 -19.17 21.59 -2.01
C ALA A 119 -19.94 22.89 -2.34
N THR A 120 -19.63 23.98 -1.64
CA THR A 120 -20.20 25.31 -1.90
C THR A 120 -19.69 25.95 -3.21
N ALA A 121 -18.44 25.69 -3.61
CA ALA A 121 -17.90 26.15 -4.89
C ALA A 121 -18.57 25.43 -6.09
N HIS A 122 -18.73 24.10 -6.00
CA HIS A 122 -19.38 23.32 -7.05
C HIS A 122 -20.87 23.66 -7.21
N HIS A 123 -21.55 24.00 -6.11
CA HIS A 123 -22.92 24.49 -6.10
C HIS A 123 -23.04 25.92 -6.67
N ARG A 124 -22.00 26.75 -6.57
CA ARG A 124 -21.98 28.11 -7.13
C ARG A 124 -21.73 28.09 -8.64
N ASP A 125 -20.82 27.25 -9.10
CA ASP A 125 -20.48 27.13 -10.53
C ASP A 125 -21.62 26.50 -11.35
N SER A 126 -22.37 25.56 -10.77
CA SER A 126 -23.58 25.01 -11.40
C SER A 126 -24.71 26.03 -11.55
N LEU A 127 -24.89 26.92 -10.56
CA LEU A 127 -25.83 28.04 -10.65
C LEU A 127 -25.39 29.06 -11.70
N LEU A 128 -24.11 29.43 -11.73
CA LEU A 128 -23.57 30.35 -12.75
C LEU A 128 -23.69 29.78 -14.17
N SER A 129 -23.49 28.47 -14.35
CA SER A 129 -23.67 27.79 -15.65
C SER A 129 -25.13 27.74 -16.09
N ALA A 130 -26.06 27.55 -15.15
CA ALA A 130 -27.50 27.58 -15.42
C ALA A 130 -27.98 29.01 -15.74
N GLU A 131 -27.39 30.03 -15.12
CA GLU A 131 -27.71 31.45 -15.36
C GLU A 131 -27.17 31.94 -16.71
N VAL A 132 -25.98 31.47 -17.13
CA VAL A 132 -25.37 31.81 -18.44
C VAL A 132 -26.03 31.08 -19.61
N THR A 133 -26.60 29.89 -19.39
CA THR A 133 -27.30 29.12 -20.45
C THR A 133 -28.78 29.51 -20.59
N GLY A 134 -29.30 30.35 -19.68
CA GLY A 134 -30.70 30.73 -19.59
C GLY A 134 -31.11 32.03 -20.29
N ASN A 135 -30.27 32.62 -21.15
CA ASN A 135 -30.58 33.83 -21.93
C ASN A 135 -30.21 33.67 -23.41
#